data_AF-A0A9D6W6R1-F1
#
_entry.id   AF-A0A9D6W6R1-F1
#
_cell.length_a   1.000
_cell.length_b   1.000
_cell.length_c   1.000
_cell.angle_alpha   90.00
_cell.angle_beta   90.00
_cell.angle_gamma   90.00
#
_symmetry.space_group_name_H-M   'P 1'
#
loop_
_entity.id
_entity.type
_entity.pdbx_description
1 polymer ?
#
loop_
_entity_poly.entity_id
_entity_poly.type
_entity_poly.pdbx_seq_one_letter_code
_entity_poly.pdbx_strand_id
1 'polypeptide(L)'
;MNRFGTAVLLLLLLHPAILLAEGDSLEAIEKDLSSIIKEMDAMSSELDRIQDLAAAPKATAIRVEIVGGAGFPAPFSGRLSIGGKTENERDWTKSERDAFSGGAPLGFQAPLLPGTYSARFEIVHPSWTVAPSADFQAILKKGETFVLKLNVSPIPGKSEPVLAPVREK
;
A
#
# COMPACT_ATOMS: atom_id res chain seq x y z
N MET A 1 -30.55 -3.38 19.55
CA MET A 1 -30.85 -4.82 19.57
C MET A 1 -29.57 -5.58 19.92
N ASN A 2 -29.30 -5.75 21.22
CA ASN A 2 -28.17 -6.50 21.75
C ASN A 2 -28.71 -7.82 22.33
N ARG A 3 -28.43 -8.94 21.68
CA ARG A 3 -28.88 -10.29 22.10
C ARG A 3 -27.84 -11.05 22.95
N PHE A 4 -26.81 -10.37 23.46
CA PHE A 4 -25.77 -10.99 24.28
C PHE A 4 -25.89 -10.71 25.79
N GLY A 5 -26.71 -9.74 26.21
CA GLY A 5 -26.83 -9.35 27.62
C GLY A 5 -27.70 -10.28 28.49
N THR A 6 -28.55 -11.11 27.87
CA THR A 6 -29.60 -11.85 28.59
C THR A 6 -29.21 -13.29 28.95
N ALA A 7 -28.13 -13.83 28.38
CA ALA A 7 -27.73 -15.23 28.61
C ALA A 7 -26.91 -15.42 29.90
N VAL A 8 -26.18 -14.40 30.34
CA VAL A 8 -25.33 -14.47 31.55
C VAL A 8 -26.17 -14.40 32.83
N LEU A 9 -27.31 -13.70 32.81
CA LEU A 9 -28.16 -13.52 33.99
C LEU A 9 -28.98 -14.77 34.36
N LEU A 10 -29.11 -15.74 33.44
CA LEU A 10 -29.98 -16.90 33.61
C LEU A 10 -29.26 -18.17 34.13
N LEU A 11 -27.92 -18.19 34.12
CA LEU A 11 -27.16 -19.32 34.68
C LEU A 11 -26.98 -19.26 36.22
N LEU A 12 -27.30 -18.13 36.84
CA LEU A 12 -27.11 -17.91 38.29
C LEU A 12 -28.28 -18.35 39.17
N LEU A 13 -29.39 -18.85 38.59
CA LEU A 13 -30.64 -19.11 39.34
C LEU A 13 -30.98 -20.60 39.57
N LEU A 14 -30.07 -21.54 39.30
CA LEU A 14 -30.42 -22.97 39.26
C LEU A 14 -29.63 -23.93 40.16
N HIS A 15 -29.09 -23.48 41.30
CA HIS A 15 -28.60 -24.42 42.34
C HIS A 15 -28.89 -23.94 43.77
N PRO A 16 -29.89 -24.52 44.47
CA PRO A 16 -30.08 -24.37 45.90
C PRO A 16 -29.48 -25.59 46.62
N ALA A 17 -28.16 -25.61 46.83
CA ALA A 17 -27.51 -26.49 47.79
C ALA A 17 -26.03 -26.13 47.86
N ILE A 18 -25.61 -25.51 48.96
CA ILE A 18 -24.42 -25.82 49.76
C ILE A 18 -24.46 -24.80 50.91
N LEU A 19 -25.00 -25.24 52.05
CA LEU A 19 -24.72 -24.64 53.36
C LEU A 19 -23.39 -25.22 53.84
N LEU A 20 -22.55 -24.38 54.44
CA LEU A 20 -21.35 -24.72 55.25
C LEU A 20 -20.09 -25.20 54.50
N ALA A 21 -19.50 -24.28 53.75
CA ALA A 21 -18.05 -24.18 53.51
C ALA A 21 -17.71 -22.69 53.25
N GLU A 22 -18.08 -21.82 54.20
CA GLU A 22 -18.44 -20.41 53.99
C GLU A 22 -17.29 -19.38 53.95
N GLY A 23 -16.03 -19.79 53.82
CA GLY A 23 -14.89 -18.86 53.68
C GLY A 23 -14.02 -19.18 52.47
N ASP A 24 -13.40 -20.36 52.47
CA ASP A 24 -12.44 -20.77 51.45
C ASP A 24 -13.01 -20.84 50.02
N SER A 25 -14.28 -21.22 49.87
CA SER A 25 -14.90 -21.34 48.55
C SER A 25 -15.19 -19.97 47.91
N LEU A 26 -15.55 -18.97 48.73
CA LEU A 26 -15.79 -17.61 48.27
C LEU A 26 -14.48 -16.92 47.91
N GLU A 27 -13.43 -17.09 48.73
CA GLU A 27 -12.09 -16.56 48.46
C GLU A 27 -11.46 -17.18 47.20
N ALA A 28 -11.67 -18.49 46.98
CA ALA A 28 -11.23 -19.15 45.75
C ALA A 28 -11.94 -18.58 44.51
N ILE A 29 -13.25 -18.35 44.59
CA ILE A 29 -14.03 -17.73 43.51
C ILE A 29 -13.56 -16.29 43.26
N GLU A 30 -13.32 -15.49 44.30
CA GLU A 30 -12.87 -14.10 44.18
C GLU A 30 -11.47 -14.01 43.55
N LYS A 31 -10.58 -14.95 43.90
CA LYS A 31 -9.25 -15.07 43.32
C LYS A 31 -9.31 -15.47 41.84
N ASP A 32 -10.15 -16.44 41.49
CA ASP A 32 -10.33 -16.88 40.11
C ASP A 32 -10.91 -15.77 39.25
N LEU A 33 -11.94 -15.05 39.73
CA LEU A 33 -12.50 -13.89 39.05
C LEU A 33 -11.46 -12.77 38.86
N SER A 34 -10.65 -12.52 39.88
CA SER A 34 -9.56 -11.54 39.79
C SER A 34 -8.48 -11.96 38.77
N SER A 35 -8.22 -13.26 38.64
CA SER A 35 -7.30 -13.80 37.63
C SER A 35 -7.87 -13.62 36.22
N ILE A 36 -9.14 -13.97 36.03
CA ILE A 36 -9.85 -13.84 34.75
C ILE A 36 -9.88 -12.37 34.29
N ILE A 37 -10.15 -11.42 35.19
CA ILE A 37 -10.15 -9.99 34.84
C ILE A 37 -8.76 -9.54 34.35
N LYS A 38 -7.68 -9.98 35.00
CA LYS A 38 -6.32 -9.65 34.55
C LYS A 38 -5.98 -10.24 33.20
N GLU A 39 -6.44 -11.47 32.94
CA GLU A 39 -6.28 -12.09 31.62
C GLU A 39 -7.10 -11.35 30.56
N MET A 40 -8.31 -10.90 30.87
CA MET A 40 -9.13 -10.07 29.98
C MET A 40 -8.47 -8.74 29.66
N ASP A 41 -7.89 -8.06 30.66
CA ASP A 41 -7.15 -6.82 30.45
C ASP A 41 -5.90 -7.04 29.57
N ALA A 42 -5.16 -8.12 29.80
CA ALA A 42 -4.01 -8.51 28.99
C ALA A 42 -4.42 -8.81 27.54
N MET A 43 -5.52 -9.55 27.34
CA MET A 43 -6.06 -9.83 26.01
C MET A 43 -6.57 -8.57 25.32
N SER A 44 -7.19 -7.63 26.06
CA SER A 44 -7.61 -6.34 25.51
C SER A 44 -6.42 -5.53 25.03
N SER A 45 -5.34 -5.48 25.82
CA SER A 45 -4.10 -4.81 25.43
C SER A 45 -3.44 -5.44 24.21
N GLU A 46 -3.49 -6.77 24.07
CA GLU A 46 -2.98 -7.46 22.87
C GLU A 46 -3.88 -7.24 21.66
N LEU A 47 -5.21 -7.13 21.84
CA LEU A 47 -6.13 -6.76 20.76
C LEU A 47 -5.88 -5.34 20.25
N ASP A 48 -5.64 -4.37 21.14
CA ASP A 48 -5.28 -3.00 20.76
C ASP A 48 -3.95 -2.99 19.97
N ARG A 49 -2.96 -3.76 20.43
CA ARG A 49 -1.68 -3.92 19.74
C ARG A 49 -1.84 -4.58 18.37
N ILE A 50 -2.69 -5.60 18.26
CA ILE A 50 -3.01 -6.23 16.97
C ILE A 50 -3.75 -5.26 16.08
N GLN A 51 -4.65 -4.42 16.60
CA GLN A 51 -5.37 -3.41 15.83
C GLN A 51 -4.43 -2.32 15.29
N ASP A 52 -3.41 -1.93 16.06
CA ASP A 52 -2.34 -1.04 15.61
C ASP A 52 -1.48 -1.67 14.50
N LEU A 53 -1.22 -2.97 14.58
CA LEU A 53 -0.48 -3.73 13.56
C LEU A 53 -1.32 -4.08 12.32
N ALA A 54 -2.62 -4.33 12.51
CA ALA A 54 -3.59 -4.72 11.50
C ALA A 54 -4.26 -3.51 10.83
N ALA A 55 -3.91 -2.29 11.23
CA ALA A 55 -4.25 -1.09 10.49
C ALA A 55 -3.82 -1.29 9.03
N ALA A 56 -4.82 -1.43 8.15
CA ALA A 56 -4.62 -1.74 6.73
C ALA A 56 -3.43 -0.94 6.19
N PRO A 57 -2.48 -1.58 5.47
CA PRO A 57 -1.32 -0.88 4.93
C PRO A 57 -1.82 0.34 4.16
N LYS A 58 -1.51 1.55 4.64
CA LYS A 58 -1.95 2.77 3.93
C LYS A 58 -1.30 2.71 2.55
N ALA A 59 -2.13 2.73 1.51
CA ALA A 59 -1.68 2.56 0.12
C ALA A 59 -0.56 3.56 -0.17
N THR A 60 0.61 3.04 -0.52
CA THR A 60 1.82 3.80 -0.80
C THR A 60 2.28 3.41 -2.20
N ALA A 61 2.68 4.38 -3.02
CA ALA A 61 2.95 4.11 -4.43
C ALA A 61 3.96 5.10 -5.05
N ILE A 62 4.62 4.65 -6.10
CA ILE A 62 5.25 5.53 -7.09
C ILE A 62 4.28 5.68 -8.25
N ARG A 63 4.00 6.93 -8.62
CA ARG A 63 3.28 7.29 -9.84
C ARG A 63 4.22 8.02 -10.77
N VAL A 64 4.35 7.52 -12.00
CA VAL A 64 5.07 8.19 -13.07
C VAL A 64 4.05 8.71 -14.08
N GLU A 65 4.17 9.98 -14.43
CA GLU A 65 3.38 10.62 -15.48
C GLU A 65 4.33 10.98 -16.62
N ILE A 66 4.10 10.40 -17.79
CA ILE A 66 4.90 10.64 -18.98
C ILE A 66 4.14 11.63 -19.85
N VAL A 67 4.78 12.77 -20.16
CA VAL A 67 4.28 13.77 -21.09
C VAL A 67 5.13 13.74 -22.36
N GLY A 68 4.51 13.92 -23.51
CA GLY A 68 5.19 14.04 -24.80
C GLY A 68 4.64 15.20 -25.61
N GLY A 69 5.40 15.64 -26.62
CA GLY A 69 4.89 16.58 -27.62
C GLY A 69 3.79 15.94 -28.47
N ALA A 70 2.82 16.74 -28.92
CA ALA A 70 1.77 16.25 -29.83
C ALA A 70 2.38 15.58 -31.07
N GLY A 71 1.87 14.42 -31.45
CA GLY A 71 2.41 13.62 -32.57
C GLY A 71 3.69 12.83 -32.26
N PHE A 72 4.17 12.82 -31.01
CA PHE A 72 5.25 11.92 -30.60
C PHE A 72 4.75 10.47 -30.53
N PRO A 73 5.52 9.48 -31.03
CA PRO A 73 5.12 8.07 -30.97
C PRO A 73 4.93 7.61 -29.52
N ALA A 74 3.71 7.19 -29.19
CA ALA A 74 3.39 6.71 -27.86
C ALA A 74 4.17 5.42 -27.54
N PRO A 75 4.82 5.33 -26.37
CA PRO A 75 5.49 4.10 -25.97
C PRO A 75 4.48 2.96 -25.74
N PHE A 76 4.96 1.71 -25.79
CA PHE A 76 4.14 0.50 -25.63
C PHE A 76 4.11 0.00 -24.20
N SER A 77 5.24 0.05 -23.49
CA SER A 77 5.32 -0.37 -22.10
C SER A 77 6.22 0.53 -21.26
N GLY A 78 5.95 0.54 -19.95
CA GLY A 78 6.76 1.21 -18.95
C GLY A 78 7.26 0.20 -17.92
N ARG A 79 8.53 0.32 -17.54
CA ARG A 79 9.18 -0.55 -16.55
C ARG A 79 9.74 0.26 -15.40
N LEU A 80 9.45 -0.17 -14.19
CA LEU A 80 10.04 0.36 -12.97
C LEU A 80 10.97 -0.69 -12.38
N SER A 81 12.25 -0.32 -12.27
CA SER A 81 13.28 -1.11 -11.63
C SER A 81 13.72 -0.48 -10.32
N ILE A 82 13.93 -1.29 -9.29
CA ILE A 82 14.41 -0.87 -7.97
C ILE A 82 15.68 -1.64 -7.67
N GLY A 83 16.77 -0.93 -7.32
CA GLY A 83 18.06 -1.57 -7.04
C GLY A 83 18.59 -2.41 -8.21
N GLY A 84 18.27 -2.04 -9.45
CA GLY A 84 18.69 -2.74 -10.67
C GLY A 84 17.84 -3.95 -11.08
N LYS A 85 16.76 -4.26 -10.36
CA LYS A 85 15.82 -5.33 -10.72
C LYS A 85 14.48 -4.77 -11.15
N THR A 86 13.91 -5.28 -12.23
CA THR A 86 12.55 -4.93 -12.66
C THR A 86 11.54 -5.44 -11.65
N GLU A 87 10.82 -4.53 -11.01
CA GLU A 87 9.79 -4.85 -10.01
C GLU A 87 8.39 -4.77 -10.62
N ASN A 88 8.16 -3.82 -11.54
CA ASN A 88 6.86 -3.61 -12.16
C ASN A 88 7.03 -3.31 -13.66
N GLU A 89 6.19 -3.90 -14.49
CA GLU A 89 6.06 -3.60 -15.92
C GLU A 89 4.59 -3.45 -16.28
N ARG A 90 4.30 -2.52 -17.19
CA ARG A 90 2.94 -2.26 -17.67
C ARG A 90 2.95 -1.97 -19.14
N ASP A 91 2.11 -2.69 -19.89
CA ASP A 91 1.76 -2.35 -21.26
C ASP A 91 0.60 -1.35 -21.28
N TRP A 92 0.72 -0.30 -22.08
CA TRP A 92 -0.39 0.61 -22.33
C TRP A 92 -1.29 0.06 -23.42
N THR A 93 -2.59 0.25 -23.25
CA THR A 93 -3.58 -0.14 -24.26
C THR A 93 -3.48 0.74 -25.50
N LYS A 94 -4.06 0.28 -26.62
CA LYS A 94 -4.14 1.09 -27.84
C LYS A 94 -4.81 2.44 -27.59
N SER A 95 -5.91 2.46 -26.83
CA SER A 95 -6.62 3.70 -26.50
C SER A 95 -5.76 4.71 -25.74
N GLU A 96 -4.94 4.25 -24.80
CA GLU A 96 -4.03 5.12 -24.06
C GLU A 96 -2.93 5.68 -24.95
N ARG A 97 -2.39 4.85 -25.85
CA ARG A 97 -1.38 5.28 -26.83
C ARG A 97 -1.93 6.28 -27.85
N ASP A 98 -3.16 6.07 -28.31
CA ASP A 98 -3.85 6.98 -29.23
C ASP A 98 -4.12 8.33 -28.55
N ALA A 99 -4.57 8.32 -27.28
CA ALA A 99 -4.75 9.53 -26.48
C ALA A 99 -3.44 10.28 -26.24
N PHE A 100 -2.35 9.56 -25.96
CA PHE A 100 -1.03 10.16 -25.79
C PHE A 100 -0.51 10.82 -27.05
N SER A 101 -0.71 10.18 -28.20
CA SER A 101 -0.40 10.76 -29.50
C SER A 101 -1.18 12.05 -29.76
N GLY A 102 -2.39 12.16 -29.18
CA GLY A 102 -3.22 13.37 -29.13
C GLY A 102 -2.82 14.40 -28.06
N GLY A 103 -1.76 14.16 -27.29
CA GLY A 103 -1.21 15.08 -26.28
C GLY A 103 -1.58 14.76 -24.82
N ALA A 104 -2.31 13.68 -24.55
CA ALA A 104 -2.60 13.25 -23.17
C ALA A 104 -1.35 12.63 -22.49
N PRO A 105 -1.19 12.73 -21.17
CA PRO A 105 -0.12 12.02 -20.48
C PRO A 105 -0.39 10.51 -20.35
N LEU A 106 0.67 9.71 -20.28
CA LEU A 106 0.59 8.31 -19.88
C LEU A 106 0.91 8.16 -18.39
N GLY A 107 0.00 7.51 -17.67
CA GLY A 107 0.20 7.17 -16.26
C GLY A 107 0.84 5.80 -16.09
N PHE A 108 1.71 5.67 -15.10
CA PHE A 108 2.19 4.42 -14.54
C PHE A 108 2.08 4.50 -13.03
N GLN A 109 1.66 3.41 -12.38
CA GLN A 109 1.56 3.35 -10.93
C GLN A 109 2.05 1.99 -10.45
N ALA A 110 2.98 2.01 -9.50
CA ALA A 110 3.50 0.83 -8.83
C ALA A 110 3.25 0.96 -7.32
N PRO A 111 2.48 0.04 -6.71
CA PRO A 111 2.32 -0.02 -5.26
C PRO A 111 3.63 -0.48 -4.62
N LEU A 112 4.07 0.21 -3.58
CA LEU A 112 5.31 -0.08 -2.86
C LEU A 112 5.10 0.16 -1.37
N LEU A 113 5.90 -0.52 -0.54
CA LEU A 113 5.91 -0.24 0.89
C LEU A 113 6.58 1.13 1.16
N PRO A 114 6.35 1.73 2.34
CA PRO A 114 7.12 2.91 2.76
C PRO A 114 8.62 2.59 2.83
N GLY A 115 9.44 3.53 2.38
CA GLY A 115 10.89 3.33 2.28
C GLY A 115 11.57 4.34 1.37
N THR A 116 12.89 4.24 1.27
CA THR A 116 13.69 5.00 0.30
C THR A 116 14.13 4.07 -0.81
N TYR A 117 13.83 4.44 -2.05
CA TYR A 117 14.07 3.63 -3.23
C TYR A 117 14.97 4.37 -4.20
N SER A 118 16.05 3.72 -4.63
CA SER A 118 16.77 4.10 -5.85
C SER A 118 16.11 3.37 -7.01
N ALA A 119 15.40 4.12 -7.83
CA ALA A 119 14.53 3.60 -8.86
C ALA A 119 14.95 4.10 -10.25
N ARG A 120 14.64 3.29 -11.25
CA ARG A 120 14.82 3.61 -12.66
C ARG A 120 13.50 3.36 -13.37
N PHE A 121 13.03 4.35 -14.10
CA PHE A 121 11.87 4.18 -14.97
C PHE A 121 12.31 4.19 -16.43
N GLU A 122 11.86 3.19 -17.18
CA GLU A 122 12.18 3.01 -18.60
C GLU A 122 10.89 2.91 -19.40
N ILE A 123 10.90 3.42 -20.63
CA ILE A 123 9.79 3.20 -21.58
C ILE A 123 10.29 2.49 -22.81
N VAL A 124 9.42 1.64 -23.36
CA VAL A 124 9.76 0.73 -24.45
C VAL A 124 8.87 1.04 -25.64
N HIS A 125 9.48 1.08 -26.81
CA HIS A 125 8.76 1.10 -28.08
C HIS A 125 9.46 0.14 -29.04
N PRO A 126 8.72 -0.65 -29.84
CA PRO A 126 9.31 -1.63 -30.75
C PRO A 126 10.31 -1.06 -31.77
N SER A 127 10.21 0.23 -32.09
CA SER A 127 11.10 0.89 -33.05
C SER A 127 12.34 1.55 -32.41
N TRP A 128 12.49 1.53 -31.08
CA TRP A 128 13.64 2.13 -30.40
C TRP A 128 14.66 1.05 -30.05
N THR A 129 15.89 1.22 -30.52
CA THR A 129 16.99 0.29 -30.24
C THR A 129 17.43 0.34 -28.77
N VAL A 130 17.29 1.50 -28.13
CA VAL A 130 17.58 1.70 -26.71
C VAL A 130 16.35 2.29 -26.03
N ALA A 131 15.92 1.68 -24.93
CA ALA A 131 14.85 2.21 -24.10
C ALA A 131 15.34 3.47 -23.37
N PRO A 132 14.72 4.65 -23.60
CA PRO A 132 15.02 5.80 -22.77
C PRO A 132 14.65 5.49 -21.32
N SER A 133 15.44 6.02 -20.40
CA SER A 133 15.30 5.77 -18.97
C SER A 133 15.60 7.03 -18.15
N ALA A 134 15.02 7.10 -16.97
CA ALA A 134 15.29 8.13 -15.98
C ALA A 134 15.51 7.48 -14.61
N ASP A 135 16.66 7.77 -14.01
CA ASP A 135 17.01 7.36 -12.65
C ASP A 135 16.54 8.42 -11.65
N PHE A 136 15.98 8.00 -10.52
CA PHE A 136 15.46 8.89 -9.48
C PHE A 136 15.49 8.22 -8.10
N GLN A 137 15.46 9.05 -7.06
CA GLN A 137 15.27 8.60 -5.69
C GLN A 137 13.85 8.94 -5.24
N ALA A 138 13.12 7.94 -4.78
CA ALA A 138 11.77 8.12 -4.23
C ALA A 138 11.80 7.85 -2.72
N ILE A 139 11.28 8.80 -1.94
CA ILE A 139 11.07 8.64 -0.50
C ILE A 139 9.56 8.49 -0.30
N LEU A 140 9.14 7.30 0.11
CA LEU A 140 7.75 6.94 0.31
C LEU A 140 7.43 6.88 1.80
N LYS A 141 6.48 7.70 2.24
CA LYS A 141 5.92 7.62 3.60
C LYS A 141 4.58 6.90 3.58
N LYS A 142 4.16 6.38 4.74
CA LYS A 142 2.93 5.61 4.90
C LYS A 142 1.70 6.39 4.40
N GLY A 143 1.09 5.92 3.32
CA GLY A 143 -0.11 6.52 2.73
C GLY A 143 0.16 7.63 1.71
N GLU A 144 1.42 7.88 1.35
CA GLU A 144 1.80 8.87 0.34
C GLU A 144 2.03 8.23 -1.03
N THR A 145 1.79 9.00 -2.08
CA THR A 145 2.20 8.66 -3.44
C THR A 145 3.30 9.61 -3.89
N PHE A 146 4.47 9.08 -4.21
CA PHE A 146 5.51 9.85 -4.88
C PHE A 146 5.14 10.02 -6.35
N VAL A 147 5.10 11.26 -6.83
CA VAL A 147 4.75 11.57 -8.22
C VAL A 147 5.99 12.08 -8.95
N LEU A 148 6.33 11.42 -10.05
CA LEU A 148 7.39 11.84 -10.96
C LEU A 148 6.79 12.18 -12.32
N LYS A 149 6.99 13.41 -12.76
CA LYS A 149 6.62 13.82 -14.12
C LYS A 149 7.85 13.75 -15.02
N LEU A 150 7.74 13.01 -16.11
CA LEU A 150 8.80 12.82 -17.09
C LEU A 150 8.36 13.35 -18.45
N ASN A 151 9.20 14.14 -19.09
CA ASN A 151 9.04 14.52 -20.49
C ASN A 151 9.80 13.54 -21.38
N VAL A 152 9.11 12.98 -22.38
CA VAL A 152 9.74 12.26 -23.47
C VAL A 152 9.90 13.20 -24.67
N SER A 153 11.13 13.31 -25.17
CA SER A 153 11.45 14.18 -26.30
C SER A 153 12.45 13.53 -27.24
N PRO A 154 12.36 13.78 -28.56
CA PRO A 154 13.37 13.34 -29.51
C PRO A 154 14.68 14.08 -29.28
N ILE A 155 15.81 13.43 -29.56
CA ILE A 155 17.11 14.09 -29.63
C ILE A 155 17.39 14.48 -31.09
N PRO A 156 17.73 15.74 -31.39
CA PRO A 156 18.14 16.13 -32.73
C PRO A 156 19.31 15.26 -33.23
N GLY A 157 19.11 14.60 -34.38
CA GLY A 157 20.13 13.74 -35.00
C GLY A 157 20.30 12.35 -34.40
N LYS A 158 19.44 11.91 -33.48
CA LYS A 158 19.40 10.51 -33.02
C LYS A 158 17.99 9.92 -33.16
N SER A 159 17.94 8.60 -33.34
CA SER A 159 16.70 7.83 -33.39
C SER A 159 16.06 7.66 -32.01
N GLU A 160 16.86 7.70 -30.94
CA GLU A 160 16.38 7.42 -29.59
C GLU A 160 15.90 8.69 -28.88
N PRO A 161 14.73 8.64 -28.22
CA PRO A 161 14.28 9.73 -27.37
C PRO A 161 15.02 9.78 -26.03
N VAL A 162 14.80 10.85 -25.28
CA VAL A 162 15.25 11.02 -23.89
C VAL A 162 14.03 11.12 -22.99
N LEU A 163 14.12 10.49 -21.82
CA LEU A 163 13.27 10.77 -20.69
C LEU A 163 13.99 11.69 -19.72
N ALA A 164 13.38 12.82 -19.39
CA ALA A 164 13.92 13.77 -18.42
C ALA A 164 12.83 14.21 -17.44
N PRO A 165 13.16 14.44 -16.16
CA PRO A 165 12.23 15.07 -15.24
C PRO A 165 11.73 16.41 -15.78
N VAL A 166 10.43 16.65 -15.67
CA VAL A 166 9.85 17.96 -15.97
C VAL A 166 10.37 18.93 -14.91
N ARG A 167 11.14 19.95 -15.33
CA ARG A 167 11.54 21.03 -14.43
C ARG A 167 10.31 21.88 -14.14
N GLU A 168 9.92 21.97 -12.88
CA GLU A 168 9.02 23.03 -12.44
C GLU A 168 9.74 24.37 -12.61
N LYS A 169 9.09 25.32 -13.30
CA LYS A 169 9.61 26.68 -13.52
C LYS A 169 9.35 27.55 -12.32
#